data_AF-A0A5J4RF15-F1
#
_entry.id   AF-A0A5J4RF15-F1
#
_cell.length_a   1.000
_cell.length_b   1.000
_cell.length_c   1.000
_cell.angle_alpha   90.00
_cell.angle_beta   90.00
_cell.angle_gamma   90.00
#
_symmetry.space_group_name_H-M   'P 1'
#
loop_
_entity.id
_entity.type
_entity.pdbx_description
1 polymer ?
#
loop_
_entity_poly.entity_id
_entity_poly.type
_entity_poly.pdbx_seq_one_letter_code
_entity_poly.pdbx_strand_id
1 'polypeptide(L)'
;MASYTKHKSWIITHALLEVLKKEEAGIDGTITINSNDLKDCIISLKIKDFNFSFVKGLKKNLNFENYRIVYREKTVVKIQKIELNENNKTIK
;
A
#
# COMPACT_ATOMS: atom_id res chain seq x y z
N MET A 1 15.71 9.70 -9.17
CA MET A 1 14.59 9.52 -8.21
C MET A 1 14.98 8.45 -7.20
N ALA A 2 15.04 8.78 -5.91
CA ALA A 2 15.34 7.78 -4.88
C ALA A 2 14.23 6.72 -4.85
N SER A 3 14.60 5.46 -4.66
CA SER A 3 13.67 4.34 -4.61
C SER A 3 14.32 3.15 -3.92
N TYR A 4 13.53 2.31 -3.28
CA TYR A 4 14.07 1.08 -2.69
C TYR A 4 14.43 0.07 -3.77
N THR A 5 15.28 -0.88 -3.39
CA THR A 5 15.55 -2.05 -4.25
C THR A 5 14.25 -2.81 -4.51
N LYS A 6 14.24 -3.61 -5.59
CA LYS A 6 13.10 -4.45 -5.95
C LYS A 6 12.69 -5.36 -4.79
N HIS A 7 13.68 -5.98 -4.14
CA HIS A 7 13.46 -6.87 -3.00
C HIS A 7 12.82 -6.15 -1.81
N LYS A 8 13.37 -4.99 -1.38
CA LYS A 8 12.80 -4.21 -0.27
C LYS A 8 11.37 -3.74 -0.60
N SER A 9 11.14 -3.26 -1.82
CA SER A 9 9.80 -2.82 -2.25
C SER A 9 8.78 -3.96 -2.22
N TRP A 10 9.20 -5.15 -2.65
CA TRP A 10 8.36 -6.35 -2.62
C TRP A 10 7.99 -6.72 -1.17
N ILE A 11 8.97 -6.79 -0.26
CA ILE A 11 8.71 -7.12 1.16
C ILE A 11 7.75 -6.10 1.80
N ILE A 12 7.98 -4.80 1.58
CA ILE A 12 7.11 -3.73 2.12
C ILE A 12 5.69 -3.86 1.56
N THR A 13 5.55 -4.15 0.27
CA THR A 13 4.23 -4.31 -0.37
C THR A 13 3.48 -5.50 0.22
N HIS A 14 4.16 -6.62 0.45
CA HIS A 14 3.55 -7.79 1.09
C HIS A 14 3.11 -7.51 2.52
N ALA A 15 3.99 -6.90 3.32
CA ALA A 15 3.64 -6.52 4.69
C ALA A 15 2.41 -5.60 4.73
N LEU A 16 2.35 -4.63 3.82
CA LEU A 16 1.20 -3.74 3.68
C LEU A 16 -0.08 -4.48 3.29
N LEU A 17 -0.02 -5.44 2.36
CA LEU A 17 -1.18 -6.25 1.98
C LEU A 17 -1.70 -7.11 3.15
N GLU A 18 -0.80 -7.64 3.97
CA GLU A 18 -1.18 -8.42 5.15
C GLU A 18 -1.85 -7.55 6.22
N VAL A 19 -1.45 -6.28 6.36
CA VAL A 19 -2.16 -5.31 7.20
C VAL A 19 -3.56 -5.03 6.63
N LEU A 20 -3.66 -4.74 5.33
CA LEU A 20 -4.96 -4.47 4.68
C LEU A 20 -5.99 -5.59 4.82
N LYS A 21 -5.56 -6.85 4.86
CA LYS A 21 -6.47 -8.00 5.03
C LYS A 21 -7.03 -8.12 6.45
N LYS A 22 -6.40 -7.50 7.44
CA LYS A 22 -6.77 -7.58 8.86
C LYS A 22 -7.54 -6.36 9.34
N GLU A 23 -7.28 -5.21 8.71
CA GLU A 23 -7.92 -3.94 9.04
C GLU A 23 -9.32 -3.83 8.43
N GLU A 24 -10.26 -3.31 9.21
CA GLU A 24 -11.56 -2.92 8.71
C GLU A 24 -11.49 -1.51 8.11
N ALA A 25 -12.28 -1.26 7.07
CA ALA A 25 -12.36 0.07 6.48
C ALA A 25 -13.03 1.05 7.46
N GLY A 26 -12.53 2.29 7.51
CA GLY A 26 -13.18 3.36 8.26
C GLY A 26 -14.52 3.77 7.64
N ILE A 27 -15.18 4.75 8.27
CA ILE A 27 -16.50 5.26 7.85
C ILE A 27 -16.49 5.76 6.39
N ASP A 28 -15.34 6.27 5.92
CA ASP A 28 -15.16 6.74 4.54
C ASP A 28 -14.83 5.63 3.53
N GLY A 29 -14.87 4.37 3.97
CA GLY A 29 -14.53 3.20 3.15
C GLY A 29 -13.03 3.07 2.87
N THR A 30 -12.18 3.81 3.59
CA THR A 30 -10.73 3.75 3.41
C THR A 30 -10.03 3.13 4.62
N ILE A 31 -8.92 2.44 4.35
CA ILE A 31 -7.98 1.93 5.33
C ILE A 31 -6.76 2.84 5.30
N THR A 32 -6.41 3.41 6.45
CA THR A 32 -5.20 4.25 6.59
C THR A 32 -4.07 3.39 7.15
N ILE A 33 -2.97 3.26 6.40
CA ILE A 33 -1.76 2.58 6.85
C ILE A 33 -0.65 3.62 6.99
N ASN A 34 -0.04 3.65 8.16
CA ASN A 34 1.09 4.51 8.49
C ASN A 34 2.38 3.69 8.67
N SER A 35 3.52 4.36 8.83
CA SER A 35 4.82 3.69 8.97
C SER A 35 4.94 2.82 10.22
N ASN A 36 4.18 3.10 11.29
CA ASN A 36 4.21 2.28 12.50
C ASN A 36 3.58 0.91 12.27
N ASP A 37 2.55 0.81 11.42
CA ASP A 37 1.92 -0.47 11.06
C ASP A 37 2.90 -1.40 10.32
N LEU A 38 3.98 -0.83 9.76
CA LEU A 38 5.04 -1.54 9.05
C LEU A 38 6.38 -1.50 9.80
N LYS A 39 6.39 -1.11 11.08
CA LYS A 39 7.63 -0.82 11.83
C LYS A 39 8.62 -1.98 11.82
N ASP A 40 8.16 -3.20 12.09
CA ASP A 40 9.03 -4.39 12.13
C ASP A 40 9.65 -4.70 10.76
N CYS A 41 8.86 -4.53 9.70
CA CYS A 41 9.33 -4.63 8.32
C CYS A 41 10.38 -3.55 8.00
N ILE A 42 10.15 -2.30 8.39
CA ILE A 42 11.07 -1.18 8.15
C ILE A 42 12.40 -1.39 8.87
N ILE A 43 12.35 -1.83 10.14
CA ILE A 43 13.53 -2.10 10.97
C ILE A 43 14.33 -3.27 10.41
N SER A 44 13.68 -4.39 10.10
CA SER A 44 14.35 -5.58 9.54
C SER A 44 15.04 -5.28 8.20
N LEU A 45 14.45 -4.40 7.38
CA LEU A 45 15.05 -3.94 6.12
C LEU A 45 16.10 -2.84 6.27
N LYS A 46 16.41 -2.40 7.50
CA LYS A 46 17.37 -1.34 7.82
C LYS A 46 17.07 -0.04 7.06
N ILE A 47 15.80 0.37 7.03
CA ILE A 47 15.36 1.62 6.39
C ILE A 47 15.24 2.69 7.48
N LYS A 48 16.03 3.77 7.38
CA LYS A 48 16.03 4.87 8.35
C LYS A 48 14.97 5.93 8.02
N ASP A 49 14.95 6.41 6.78
CA ASP A 49 14.03 7.46 6.32
C ASP A 49 12.92 6.88 5.44
N PHE A 50 11.97 6.20 6.07
CA PHE A 50 10.92 5.51 5.34
C PHE A 50 10.04 6.49 4.54
N ASN A 51 9.82 6.15 3.27
CA ASN A 51 8.94 6.88 2.37
C ASN A 51 8.16 5.92 1.44
N PHE A 52 6.83 5.95 1.49
CA PHE A 52 5.96 5.17 0.61
C PHE A 52 6.14 5.47 -0.88
N SER A 53 6.59 6.68 -1.24
CA SER A 53 6.93 7.04 -2.62
C SER A 53 8.14 6.29 -3.17
N PHE A 54 8.96 5.68 -2.31
CA PHE A 54 10.13 4.88 -2.71
C PHE A 54 9.81 3.40 -2.91
N VAL A 55 8.60 2.95 -2.56
CA VAL A 55 8.13 1.56 -2.75
C VAL A 55 7.76 1.35 -4.22
N LYS A 56 8.65 0.70 -4.98
CA LYS A 56 8.43 0.44 -6.40
C LYS A 56 7.28 -0.54 -6.61
N GLY A 57 6.42 -0.25 -7.58
CA GLY A 57 5.33 -1.14 -7.99
C GLY A 57 4.14 -1.19 -7.03
N LEU A 58 4.16 -0.45 -5.92
CA LEU A 58 3.09 -0.48 -4.90
C LEU A 58 1.69 -0.29 -5.51
N LYS A 59 1.51 0.72 -6.38
CA LYS A 59 0.22 0.98 -7.05
C LYS A 59 -0.23 -0.20 -7.90
N LYS A 60 0.68 -0.82 -8.66
CA LYS A 60 0.37 -1.96 -9.54
C LYS A 60 -0.02 -3.19 -8.73
N ASN A 61 0.74 -3.50 -7.68
CA ASN A 61 0.46 -4.65 -6.81
C ASN A 61 -0.86 -4.49 -6.06
N LEU A 62 -1.14 -3.29 -5.52
CA LEU A 62 -2.42 -3.04 -4.86
C LEU A 62 -3.59 -3.21 -5.83
N ASN A 63 -3.48 -2.68 -7.05
CA ASN A 63 -4.54 -2.82 -8.05
C ASN A 63 -4.77 -4.27 -8.46
N PHE A 64 -3.73 -5.10 -8.49
CA PHE A 64 -3.84 -6.54 -8.73
C PHE A 64 -4.63 -7.25 -7.62
N GLU A 65 -4.52 -6.76 -6.38
CA GLU A 65 -5.24 -7.27 -5.20
C GLU A 65 -6.58 -6.55 -4.95
N ASN A 66 -7.12 -5.84 -5.95
CA ASN A 66 -8.36 -5.07 -5.86
C ASN A 66 -8.34 -3.94 -4.81
N TYR A 67 -7.20 -3.25 -4.69
CA TYR A 67 -7.05 -2.06 -3.85
C TYR A 67 -6.56 -0.87 -4.68
N ARG A 68 -7.04 0.33 -4.32
CA ARG A 68 -6.60 1.61 -4.91
C ARG A 68 -6.04 2.52 -3.84
N ILE A 69 -4.93 3.18 -4.12
CA ILE A 69 -4.44 4.29 -3.29
C ILE A 69 -5.24 5.53 -3.62
N VAL A 70 -5.90 6.09 -2.61
CA VAL A 70 -6.65 7.36 -2.71
C VAL A 70 -5.84 8.55 -2.23
N TYR A 71 -4.88 8.31 -1.33
CA TYR A 71 -3.96 9.34 -0.83
C TYR A 71 -2.63 8.73 -0.40
N ARG A 72 -1.54 9.49 -0.58
CA ARG A 72 -0.20 9.06 -0.23
C ARG A 72 0.66 10.24 0.19
N GLU A 73 1.28 10.11 1.34
CA GLU A 73 2.39 10.92 1.80
C GLU A 73 3.60 10.05 2.13
N LYS A 74 4.66 10.65 2.70
CA LYS A 74 5.91 9.93 3.01
C LYS A 74 5.64 8.73 3.92
N THR A 75 4.93 8.93 5.03
CA THR A 75 4.78 7.92 6.09
C THR A 75 3.34 7.43 6.24
N VAL A 76 2.43 7.86 5.37
CA VAL A 76 1.01 7.50 5.43
C VAL A 76 0.48 7.19 4.03
N VAL A 77 -0.33 6.14 3.90
CA VAL A 77 -1.16 5.86 2.71
C VAL A 77 -2.60 5.62 3.13
N LYS A 78 -3.54 6.11 2.32
CA LYS A 78 -4.94 5.70 2.40
C LYS A 78 -5.30 4.85 1.21
N ILE A 79 -5.95 3.73 1.48
CA ILE A 79 -6.25 2.69 0.52
C ILE A 79 -7.74 2.38 0.58
N GLN A 80 -8.34 2.18 -0.57
CA GLN A 80 -9.75 1.82 -0.72
C GLN A 80 -9.84 0.50 -1.46
N LYS A 81 -10.72 -0.40 -1.02
CA LYS A 81 -11.01 -1.65 -1.74
C LYS A 81 -11.82 -1.32 -2.99
N ILE A 82 -11.43 -1.88 -4.12
CA ILE A 82 -12.16 -1.77 -5.38
C ILE A 82 -13.21 -2.87 -5.37
N GLU A 83 -14.48 -2.50 -5.29
CA GLU A 83 -15.56 -3.43 -5.55
C GLU A 83 -15.56 -3.74 -7.06
N LEU A 84 -15.24 -4.99 -7.40
CA LEU A 84 -15.38 -5.49 -8.75
C LEU A 84 -16.88 -5.71 -9.01
N ASN A 85 -17.54 -4.75 -9.65
CA ASN A 85 -18.84 -5.04 -10.25
C ASN A 85 -18.62 -5.99 -11.43
N GLU A 86 -19.46 -7.02 -11.56
CA GLU A 86 -19.40 -8.06 -12.61
C GLU A 86 -19.48 -7.54 -14.06
N ASN A 87 -19.63 -6.23 -14.25
CA ASN A 87 -19.63 -5.56 -15.55
C ASN A 87 -18.31 -4.84 -15.80
N ASN A 88 -17.27 -5.59 -16.17
CA ASN A 88 -16.01 -5.07 -16.69
C ASN A 88 -16.21 -4.17 -17.93
N LYS A 89 -16.52 -2.89 -17.72
CA LYS A 89 -16.26 -1.82 -18.69
C LYS A 89 -15.69 -0.62 -17.97
N THR A 90 -14.41 -0.38 -18.22
CA THR A 90 -13.75 0.91 -18.05
C THR A 90 -14.58 1.96 -18.78
N ILE A 91 -15.15 2.92 -18.05
CA ILE A 91 -15.70 4.12 -18.68
C ILE A 91 -14.48 4.94 -19.11
N LYS A 92 -14.34 5.10 -20.44
CA LYS A 92 -13.32 5.92 -21.09
C LYS A 92 -13.50 7.39 -20.75
#